data_AF-A0A355FUA9-F1
#
_entry.id   AF-A0A355FUA9-F1
#
_cell.length_a   1.000
_cell.length_b   1.000
_cell.length_c   1.000
_cell.angle_alpha   90.00
_cell.angle_beta   90.00
_cell.angle_gamma   90.00
#
_symmetry.space_group_name_H-M   'P 1'
#
loop_
_entity.id
_entity.type
_entity.pdbx_description
1 polymer ?
#
loop_
_entity_poly.entity_id
_entity_poly.type
_entity_poly.pdbx_seq_one_letter_code
_entity_poly.pdbx_strand_id
1 'polypeptide(L)'
;EGIEVGHTYNPTTGLPYVPQPVFRGDFTRVLAEYWADGPDSETPPGHWFTLLNYVNDQPELERRWRGIGETLAPLDWDVVAYFALGGAMHDAAISAWSCKGWYDSARPVSVLRWMADRGQCSDPELPNFDGAGLPLVPNEIELITANDPIALRGAEGEFINEIKIRSWKGPDFIEVPALNKAGVGWIRASEWWPYQRPTFVSPPFAGYVSGHSAFSRAAAEVLTAITGDPFFPGGLGTFPIEANEFLVFEDGPSESFELQWATYRDAADQSGLSRIWGGIHPPQDDFPGRMIGEIVGMDAMLLAEQYAFPLLGADCFEVTGYPCLCPGDFNSDGMRNLPDLLLLLIHFGETVSITGAGASPVIDLDGSGDINTGDLLGMLTVWGQPCD
;
A
#
# COMPACT_ATOMS: atom_id res chain seq x y z
N GLU A 1 -11.31 -7.74 2.69
CA GLU A 1 -10.60 -7.93 1.41
C GLU A 1 -9.52 -6.87 1.15
N GLY A 2 -9.12 -6.07 2.16
CA GLY A 2 -8.01 -5.12 2.00
C GLY A 2 -8.29 -3.96 1.05
N ILE A 3 -9.56 -3.62 0.84
CA ILE A 3 -10.02 -2.44 0.12
C ILE A 3 -11.13 -1.82 0.97
N GLU A 4 -11.11 -0.50 1.10
CA GLU A 4 -12.23 0.27 1.65
C GLU A 4 -13.49 0.14 0.76
N VAL A 5 -14.66 0.49 1.30
CA VAL A 5 -15.90 0.50 0.50
C VAL A 5 -15.79 1.61 -0.52
N GLY A 6 -15.84 1.27 -1.81
CA GLY A 6 -15.70 2.23 -2.89
C GLY A 6 -16.74 3.37 -2.84
N HIS A 7 -16.42 4.47 -3.52
CA HIS A 7 -17.21 5.69 -3.50
C HIS A 7 -18.34 5.67 -4.53
N THR A 8 -19.56 6.04 -4.13
CA THR A 8 -20.71 6.07 -5.07
C THR A 8 -20.74 7.34 -5.92
N TYR A 9 -20.33 8.49 -5.35
CA TYR A 9 -20.39 9.80 -5.97
C TYR A 9 -19.03 10.49 -5.92
N ASN A 10 -18.67 11.19 -6.99
CA ASN A 10 -17.53 12.08 -7.01
C ASN A 10 -17.90 13.37 -6.26
N PRO A 11 -17.16 13.77 -5.21
CA PRO A 11 -17.52 14.91 -4.36
C PRO A 11 -17.38 16.25 -5.08
N THR A 12 -16.44 16.37 -6.02
CA THR A 12 -16.20 17.60 -6.78
C THR A 12 -17.31 17.88 -7.80
N THR A 13 -17.81 16.84 -8.47
CA THR A 13 -18.83 16.98 -9.53
C THR A 13 -20.26 16.72 -9.06
N GLY A 14 -20.44 16.03 -7.92
CA GLY A 14 -21.74 15.58 -7.42
C GLY A 14 -22.38 14.46 -8.25
N LEU A 15 -21.69 13.91 -9.24
CA LEU A 15 -22.17 12.85 -10.13
C LEU A 15 -21.72 11.47 -9.67
N PRO A 16 -22.49 10.40 -9.95
CA PRO A 16 -22.05 9.04 -9.66
C PRO A 16 -20.84 8.67 -10.53
N TYR A 17 -19.89 7.91 -9.97
CA TYR A 17 -18.78 7.35 -10.76
C TYR A 17 -19.33 6.40 -11.83
N VAL A 18 -18.80 6.52 -13.05
CA VAL A 18 -19.19 5.66 -14.18
C VAL A 18 -18.51 4.30 -14.03
N PRO A 19 -19.25 3.17 -14.01
CA PRO A 19 -18.62 1.86 -13.94
C PRO A 19 -17.74 1.57 -15.16
N GLN A 20 -16.51 1.10 -14.91
CA GLN A 20 -15.57 0.64 -15.93
C GLN A 20 -15.35 -0.87 -15.76
N PRO A 21 -16.17 -1.73 -16.40
CA PRO A 21 -15.96 -3.18 -16.32
C PRO A 21 -14.68 -3.56 -17.08
N VAL A 22 -13.79 -4.29 -16.40
CA VAL A 22 -12.53 -4.80 -16.97
C VAL A 22 -12.39 -6.28 -16.66
N PHE A 23 -11.71 -7.03 -17.52
CA PHE A 23 -11.39 -8.42 -17.20
C PHE A 23 -10.49 -8.50 -15.96
N ARG A 24 -10.92 -9.25 -14.94
CA ARG A 24 -10.16 -9.40 -13.68
C ARG A 24 -8.71 -9.84 -13.91
N GLY A 25 -8.49 -10.77 -14.84
CA GLY A 25 -7.14 -11.27 -15.15
C GLY A 25 -6.23 -10.21 -15.79
N ASP A 26 -6.79 -9.26 -16.55
CA ASP A 26 -6.04 -8.12 -17.06
C ASP A 26 -5.77 -7.12 -15.94
N PHE A 27 -6.80 -6.74 -15.19
CA PHE A 27 -6.69 -5.80 -14.08
C PHE A 27 -5.65 -6.22 -13.04
N THR A 28 -5.66 -7.46 -12.56
CA THR A 28 -4.74 -7.89 -11.51
C THR A 28 -3.28 -7.97 -11.97
N ARG A 29 -3.04 -8.33 -13.25
CA ARG A 29 -1.69 -8.37 -13.83
C ARG A 29 -1.15 -6.97 -14.05
N VAL A 30 -1.98 -6.09 -14.62
CA VAL A 30 -1.66 -4.65 -14.77
C VAL A 30 -1.34 -4.05 -13.42
N LEU A 31 -2.15 -4.31 -12.39
CA LEU A 31 -1.90 -3.77 -11.07
C LEU A 31 -0.60 -4.30 -10.45
N ALA A 32 -0.32 -5.59 -10.64
CA ALA A 32 0.93 -6.20 -10.20
C ALA A 32 2.17 -5.57 -10.86
N GLU A 33 2.08 -5.17 -12.14
CA GLU A 33 3.20 -4.55 -12.86
C GLU A 33 3.28 -3.04 -12.67
N TYR A 34 2.15 -2.32 -12.60
CA TYR A 34 2.09 -0.89 -12.36
C TYR A 34 2.79 -0.51 -11.05
N TRP A 35 2.53 -1.28 -9.98
CA TRP A 35 3.15 -1.09 -8.66
C TRP A 35 4.38 -2.00 -8.46
N ALA A 36 4.96 -2.58 -9.52
CA ALA A 36 6.16 -3.41 -9.38
C ALA A 36 7.42 -2.58 -9.13
N ASP A 37 7.49 -1.38 -9.71
CA ASP A 37 8.56 -0.41 -9.51
C ASP A 37 9.94 -1.08 -9.66
N GLY A 38 10.24 -1.45 -10.90
CA GLY A 38 11.42 -2.23 -11.29
C GLY A 38 12.75 -1.45 -11.19
N PRO A 39 13.90 -2.11 -11.43
CA PRO A 39 15.22 -1.50 -11.28
C PRO A 39 15.50 -0.35 -12.25
N ASP A 40 14.75 -0.26 -13.35
CA ASP A 40 14.87 0.78 -14.37
C ASP A 40 13.77 1.86 -14.24
N SER A 41 12.94 1.81 -13.20
CA SER A 41 11.94 2.84 -12.86
C SER A 41 12.22 3.45 -11.49
N GLU A 42 11.36 4.36 -11.07
CA GLU A 42 11.30 4.77 -9.67
C GLU A 42 11.08 3.52 -8.79
N THR A 43 11.74 3.48 -7.63
CA THR A 43 11.40 2.52 -6.57
C THR A 43 10.06 2.90 -5.92
N PRO A 44 9.42 2.05 -5.10
CA PRO A 44 8.10 2.34 -4.52
C PRO A 44 7.91 3.72 -3.88
N PRO A 45 8.83 4.25 -3.05
CA PRO A 45 8.68 5.62 -2.56
C PRO A 45 8.74 6.67 -3.68
N GLY A 46 9.54 6.44 -4.71
CA GLY A 46 9.65 7.30 -5.89
C GLY A 46 8.37 7.38 -6.72
N HIS A 47 7.62 6.28 -6.84
CA HIS A 47 6.30 6.26 -7.49
C HIS A 47 5.34 7.25 -6.79
N TRP A 48 5.38 7.35 -5.46
CA TRP A 48 4.55 8.33 -4.76
C TRP A 48 4.95 9.79 -5.02
N PHE A 49 6.21 10.05 -5.39
CA PHE A 49 6.59 11.37 -5.91
C PHE A 49 6.08 11.62 -7.33
N THR A 50 5.99 10.59 -8.19
CA THR A 50 5.37 10.77 -9.51
C THR A 50 3.88 11.05 -9.38
N LEU A 51 3.19 10.43 -8.41
CA LEU A 51 1.80 10.76 -8.07
C LEU A 51 1.66 12.16 -7.47
N LEU A 52 2.57 12.59 -6.59
CA LEU A 52 2.58 13.99 -6.11
C LEU A 52 2.74 14.97 -7.27
N ASN A 53 3.63 14.70 -8.23
CA ASN A 53 3.79 15.53 -9.42
C ASN A 53 2.51 15.55 -10.26
N TYR A 54 1.89 14.39 -10.47
CA TYR A 54 0.59 14.30 -11.15
C TYR A 54 -0.47 15.17 -10.46
N VAL A 55 -0.55 15.13 -9.13
CA VAL A 55 -1.45 15.97 -8.33
C VAL A 55 -1.12 17.45 -8.52
N ASN A 56 0.16 17.82 -8.46
CA ASN A 56 0.62 19.21 -8.63
C ASN A 56 0.31 19.78 -10.02
N ASP A 57 0.28 18.93 -11.04
CA ASP A 57 -0.02 19.30 -12.42
C ASP A 57 -1.54 19.44 -12.69
N GLN A 58 -2.41 19.00 -11.77
CA GLN A 58 -3.85 19.13 -11.95
C GLN A 58 -4.30 20.59 -11.79
N PRO A 59 -5.13 21.12 -12.72
CA PRO A 59 -5.65 22.49 -12.62
C PRO A 59 -6.62 22.69 -11.46
N GLU A 60 -7.24 21.61 -10.97
CA GLU A 60 -8.17 21.62 -9.83
C GLU A 60 -7.45 21.73 -8.47
N LEU A 61 -6.13 21.53 -8.42
CA LEU A 61 -5.38 21.64 -7.16
C LEU A 61 -5.27 23.10 -6.71
N GLU A 62 -5.86 23.40 -5.56
CA GLU A 62 -5.56 24.61 -4.81
C GLU A 62 -4.35 24.36 -3.90
N ARG A 63 -3.22 25.05 -4.14
CA ARG A 63 -1.99 24.94 -3.33
C ARG A 63 -2.11 25.64 -1.98
N ARG A 64 -3.11 25.26 -1.20
CA ARG A 64 -3.35 25.70 0.16
C ARG A 64 -2.91 24.57 1.07
N TRP A 65 -1.97 24.83 1.96
CA TRP A 65 -1.49 23.81 2.88
C TRP A 65 -2.65 23.33 3.77
N ARG A 66 -2.89 22.02 3.81
CA ARG A 66 -4.08 21.38 4.42
C ARG A 66 -5.41 21.87 3.84
N GLY A 67 -5.43 22.38 2.61
CA GLY A 67 -6.63 22.91 1.95
C GLY A 67 -7.13 24.25 2.51
N ILE A 68 -6.45 24.83 3.49
CA ILE A 68 -6.88 26.02 4.23
C ILE A 68 -5.89 27.18 4.11
N GLY A 69 -6.35 28.39 4.44
CA GLY A 69 -5.50 29.58 4.46
C GLY A 69 -5.13 30.12 3.08
N GLU A 70 -3.98 30.81 3.01
CA GLU A 70 -3.50 31.45 1.79
C GLU A 70 -2.87 30.43 0.82
N THR A 71 -3.03 30.69 -0.47
CA THR A 71 -2.36 29.90 -1.51
C THR A 71 -0.87 30.15 -1.48
N LEU A 72 -0.09 29.07 -1.38
CA LEU A 72 1.37 29.10 -1.44
C LEU A 72 1.84 29.35 -2.89
N ALA A 73 2.98 30.03 -3.02
CA ALA A 73 3.65 30.10 -4.30
C ALA A 73 4.08 28.69 -4.76
N PRO A 74 4.12 28.39 -6.07
CA PRO A 74 4.38 27.04 -6.55
C PRO A 74 5.67 26.40 -6.01
N LEU A 75 6.77 27.17 -5.95
CA LEU A 75 8.03 26.66 -5.42
C LEU A 75 7.96 26.37 -3.92
N ASP A 76 7.27 27.22 -3.15
CA ASP A 76 7.12 27.01 -1.70
C ASP A 76 6.29 25.76 -1.43
N TRP A 77 5.20 25.56 -2.20
CA TRP A 77 4.42 24.32 -2.17
C TRP A 77 5.29 23.10 -2.49
N ASP A 78 6.00 23.12 -3.62
CA ASP A 78 6.81 21.98 -4.05
C ASP A 78 7.86 21.60 -3.02
N VAL A 79 8.58 22.59 -2.46
CA VAL A 79 9.61 22.36 -1.44
C VAL A 79 9.02 21.72 -0.19
N VAL A 80 7.91 22.26 0.33
CA VAL A 80 7.32 21.76 1.59
C VAL A 80 6.63 20.42 1.38
N ALA A 81 5.92 20.22 0.27
CA ALA A 81 5.27 18.96 -0.07
C ALA A 81 6.30 17.82 -0.25
N TYR A 82 7.40 18.08 -0.96
CA TYR A 82 8.49 17.11 -1.10
C TYR A 82 9.18 16.83 0.23
N PHE A 83 9.33 17.84 1.09
CA PHE A 83 9.92 17.65 2.41
C PHE A 83 9.06 16.74 3.29
N ALA A 84 7.74 16.97 3.32
CA ALA A 84 6.80 16.13 4.06
C ALA A 84 6.76 14.70 3.52
N LEU A 85 6.57 14.54 2.20
CA LEU A 85 6.51 13.21 1.58
C LEU A 85 7.85 12.47 1.70
N GLY A 86 8.97 13.16 1.52
CA GLY A 86 10.31 12.57 1.65
C GLY A 86 10.64 12.11 3.06
N GLY A 87 10.27 12.90 4.08
CA GLY A 87 10.36 12.48 5.47
C GLY A 87 9.55 11.22 5.73
N ALA A 88 8.28 11.21 5.31
CA ALA A 88 7.39 10.06 5.47
C ALA A 88 7.91 8.80 4.76
N MET A 89 8.41 8.93 3.53
CA MET A 89 9.01 7.81 2.80
C MET A 89 10.26 7.29 3.50
N HIS A 90 11.07 8.16 4.09
CA HIS A 90 12.26 7.75 4.82
C HIS A 90 11.91 6.98 6.10
N ASP A 91 10.99 7.51 6.91
CA ASP A 91 10.62 6.91 8.18
C ASP A 91 9.81 5.61 7.98
N ALA A 92 9.01 5.53 6.91
CA ALA A 92 8.34 4.30 6.50
C ALA A 92 9.37 3.23 6.10
N ALA A 93 10.47 3.62 5.45
CA ALA A 93 11.57 2.71 5.14
C ALA A 93 12.24 2.22 6.43
N ILE A 94 12.59 3.12 7.36
CA ILE A 94 13.20 2.74 8.64
C ILE A 94 12.31 1.72 9.36
N SER A 95 11.02 2.01 9.49
CA SER A 95 10.05 1.17 10.19
C SER A 95 9.87 -0.20 9.52
N ALA A 96 9.65 -0.23 8.20
CA ALA A 96 9.45 -1.48 7.47
C ALA A 96 10.73 -2.34 7.44
N TRP A 97 11.92 -1.74 7.26
CA TRP A 97 13.18 -2.47 7.25
C TRP A 97 13.58 -2.96 8.63
N SER A 98 13.24 -2.23 9.69
CA SER A 98 13.44 -2.68 11.07
C SER A 98 12.62 -3.94 11.35
N CYS A 99 11.35 -3.95 10.92
CA CYS A 99 10.51 -5.14 11.01
C CYS A 99 11.09 -6.30 10.18
N LYS A 100 11.50 -6.05 8.93
CA LYS A 100 12.11 -7.07 8.07
C LYS A 100 13.37 -7.68 8.68
N GLY A 101 14.24 -6.84 9.25
CA GLY A 101 15.47 -7.30 9.91
C GLY A 101 15.21 -8.06 11.21
N TRP A 102 14.17 -7.71 11.96
CA TRP A 102 13.81 -8.38 13.21
C TRP A 102 13.14 -9.74 12.99
N TYR A 103 12.15 -9.81 12.10
CA TYR A 103 11.35 -11.01 11.90
C TYR A 103 11.92 -11.99 10.87
N ASP A 104 12.75 -11.51 9.93
CA ASP A 104 13.42 -12.29 8.89
C ASP A 104 12.52 -13.35 8.21
N SER A 105 11.28 -12.95 7.88
CA SER A 105 10.28 -13.90 7.41
C SER A 105 10.49 -14.34 5.96
N ALA A 106 10.15 -15.61 5.69
CA ALA A 106 10.25 -16.22 4.37
C ALA A 106 9.21 -15.67 3.37
N ARG A 107 9.54 -15.77 2.07
CA ARG A 107 8.68 -15.35 0.96
C ARG A 107 7.76 -16.48 0.48
N PRO A 108 6.61 -16.17 -0.15
CA PRO A 108 5.64 -17.18 -0.60
C PRO A 108 6.24 -18.30 -1.45
N VAL A 109 7.11 -17.97 -2.41
CA VAL A 109 7.75 -18.98 -3.28
C VAL A 109 8.55 -20.01 -2.48
N SER A 110 9.28 -19.58 -1.44
CA SER A 110 10.06 -20.47 -0.58
C SER A 110 9.15 -21.33 0.28
N VAL A 111 8.12 -20.73 0.88
CA VAL A 111 7.18 -21.43 1.76
C VAL A 111 6.37 -22.46 0.99
N LEU A 112 5.78 -22.08 -0.15
CA LEU A 112 4.93 -22.95 -0.96
C LEU A 112 5.71 -24.15 -1.51
N ARG A 113 6.91 -23.93 -2.06
CA ARG A 113 7.73 -25.02 -2.58
C ARG A 113 8.21 -25.94 -1.46
N TRP A 114 8.64 -25.38 -0.32
CA TRP A 114 9.02 -26.18 0.84
C TRP A 114 7.86 -27.04 1.34
N MET A 115 6.66 -26.46 1.51
CA MET A 115 5.46 -27.21 1.93
C MET A 115 5.08 -28.28 0.91
N ALA A 116 5.19 -27.99 -0.38
CA ALA A 116 4.93 -28.96 -1.45
C ALA A 116 5.90 -30.15 -1.39
N ASP A 117 7.18 -29.90 -1.14
CA ASP A 117 8.21 -30.95 -1.00
C ASP A 117 7.97 -31.84 0.24
N ARG A 118 7.24 -31.35 1.25
CA ARG A 118 6.84 -32.16 2.42
C ARG A 118 5.68 -33.11 2.11
N GLY A 119 4.87 -32.83 1.10
CA GLY A 119 3.63 -33.54 0.82
C GLY A 119 2.39 -32.77 1.28
N GLN A 120 1.27 -33.44 1.49
CA GLN A 120 -0.02 -32.81 1.83
C GLN A 120 -0.37 -32.92 3.32
N CYS A 121 -1.10 -31.95 3.87
CA CYS A 121 -1.47 -31.92 5.30
C CYS A 121 -2.96 -32.09 5.60
N SER A 122 -3.78 -32.40 4.59
CA SER A 122 -5.24 -32.42 4.71
C SER A 122 -5.82 -33.76 5.18
N ASP A 123 -5.24 -34.89 4.77
CA ASP A 123 -5.80 -36.21 5.08
C ASP A 123 -4.69 -37.24 5.38
N PRO A 124 -4.59 -37.75 6.62
CA PRO A 124 -3.57 -38.74 6.99
C PRO A 124 -3.72 -40.10 6.28
N GLU A 125 -4.86 -40.39 5.68
CA GLU A 125 -5.10 -41.62 4.92
C GLU A 125 -4.68 -41.52 3.44
N LEU A 126 -4.39 -40.31 2.95
CA LEU A 126 -3.87 -40.10 1.61
C LEU A 126 -2.34 -40.21 1.55
N PRO A 127 -1.77 -40.56 0.39
CA PRO A 127 -0.32 -40.59 0.20
C PRO A 127 0.37 -39.28 0.57
N ASN A 128 1.65 -39.39 0.94
CA ASN A 128 2.52 -38.25 1.26
C ASN A 128 1.93 -37.29 2.30
N PHE A 129 1.25 -37.82 3.32
CA PHE A 129 0.78 -36.99 4.43
C PHE A 129 1.95 -36.48 5.28
N ASP A 130 1.97 -35.18 5.54
CA ASP A 130 2.86 -34.52 6.48
C ASP A 130 2.15 -33.34 7.16
N GLY A 131 2.27 -33.21 8.49
CA GLY A 131 1.62 -32.15 9.24
C GLY A 131 2.10 -30.73 8.89
N ALA A 132 3.26 -30.60 8.23
CA ALA A 132 3.79 -29.34 7.71
C ALA A 132 3.64 -29.19 6.18
N GLY A 133 2.91 -30.12 5.54
CA GLY A 133 2.66 -30.14 4.10
C GLY A 133 1.68 -29.07 3.62
N LEU A 134 1.47 -29.04 2.31
CA LEU A 134 0.52 -28.12 1.66
C LEU A 134 -0.92 -28.65 1.81
N PRO A 135 -1.90 -27.80 2.18
CA PRO A 135 -3.29 -28.22 2.25
C PRO A 135 -3.86 -28.50 0.85
N LEU A 136 -4.60 -29.59 0.71
CA LEU A 136 -5.37 -29.89 -0.49
C LEU A 136 -6.63 -29.01 -0.53
N VAL A 137 -6.88 -28.41 -1.68
CA VAL A 137 -8.03 -27.56 -1.98
C VAL A 137 -8.65 -28.05 -3.28
N PRO A 138 -9.87 -28.61 -3.27
CA PRO A 138 -10.49 -29.15 -4.48
C PRO A 138 -10.49 -28.15 -5.65
N ASN A 139 -10.04 -28.60 -6.82
CA ASN A 139 -9.88 -27.81 -8.06
C ASN A 139 -8.76 -26.76 -8.06
N GLU A 140 -7.97 -26.64 -6.99
CA GLU A 140 -6.88 -25.64 -6.86
C GLU A 140 -5.55 -26.25 -6.42
N ILE A 141 -5.55 -27.13 -5.41
CA ILE A 141 -4.35 -27.82 -4.89
C ILE A 141 -4.70 -29.30 -4.69
N GLU A 142 -4.10 -30.17 -5.49
CA GLU A 142 -4.46 -31.59 -5.54
C GLU A 142 -3.24 -32.49 -5.62
N LEU A 143 -3.42 -33.78 -5.36
CA LEU A 143 -2.41 -34.78 -5.65
C LEU A 143 -2.33 -35.05 -7.16
N ILE A 144 -1.12 -35.29 -7.65
CA ILE A 144 -0.86 -35.76 -9.00
C ILE A 144 -1.22 -37.24 -9.08
N THR A 145 -1.99 -37.60 -10.10
CA THR A 145 -2.51 -38.95 -10.32
C THR A 145 -1.92 -39.56 -11.59
N ALA A 146 -2.08 -40.88 -11.76
CA ALA A 146 -1.68 -41.57 -12.98
C ALA A 146 -2.45 -41.11 -14.24
N ASN A 147 -3.62 -40.47 -14.06
CA ASN A 147 -4.43 -39.93 -15.14
C ASN A 147 -4.01 -38.52 -15.56
N ASP A 148 -3.13 -37.86 -14.80
CA ASP A 148 -2.65 -36.53 -15.14
C ASP A 148 -1.68 -36.57 -16.34
N PRO A 149 -1.56 -35.45 -17.09
CA PRO A 149 -0.64 -35.34 -18.21
C PRO A 149 0.80 -35.68 -17.82
N ILE A 150 1.58 -36.21 -18.77
CA ILE A 150 3.00 -36.54 -18.58
C ILE A 150 3.80 -35.33 -18.03
N ALA A 151 3.44 -34.11 -18.42
CA ALA A 151 4.07 -32.88 -17.91
C ALA A 151 3.94 -32.70 -16.38
N LEU A 152 2.93 -33.29 -15.74
CA LEU A 152 2.75 -33.27 -14.29
C LEU A 152 3.29 -34.54 -13.64
N ARG A 153 2.86 -35.72 -14.12
CA ARG A 153 3.21 -36.99 -13.47
C ARG A 153 4.61 -37.49 -13.79
N GLY A 154 5.27 -36.92 -14.80
CA GLY A 154 6.55 -37.41 -15.31
C GLY A 154 6.39 -38.58 -16.28
N ALA A 155 7.45 -38.89 -17.03
CA ALA A 155 7.40 -39.91 -18.08
C ALA A 155 7.11 -41.30 -17.48
N GLU A 156 7.75 -41.59 -16.34
CA GLU A 156 7.67 -42.87 -15.63
C GLU A 156 6.68 -42.82 -14.46
N GLY A 157 5.98 -41.70 -14.26
CA GLY A 157 5.08 -41.51 -13.12
C GLY A 157 5.83 -41.16 -11.83
N GLU A 158 7.05 -40.63 -11.94
CA GLU A 158 7.93 -40.33 -10.81
C GLU A 158 7.37 -39.26 -9.85
N PHE A 159 6.45 -38.42 -10.32
CA PHE A 159 5.80 -37.36 -9.51
C PHE A 159 4.38 -37.73 -9.07
N ILE A 160 3.94 -38.98 -9.25
CA ILE A 160 2.62 -39.43 -8.75
C ILE A 160 2.61 -39.31 -7.22
N ASN A 161 1.49 -38.81 -6.67
CA ASN A 161 1.30 -38.46 -5.26
C ASN A 161 2.05 -37.20 -4.79
N GLU A 162 2.82 -36.53 -5.64
CA GLU A 162 3.24 -35.16 -5.34
C GLU A 162 2.07 -34.19 -5.56
N ILE A 163 2.28 -32.91 -5.25
CA ILE A 163 1.24 -31.90 -5.27
C ILE A 163 1.29 -31.11 -6.58
N LYS A 164 0.12 -30.92 -7.20
CA LYS A 164 -0.12 -29.96 -8.27
C LYS A 164 -0.93 -28.78 -7.75
N ILE A 165 -0.65 -27.60 -8.28
CA ILE A 165 -1.37 -26.36 -8.01
C ILE A 165 -1.88 -25.77 -9.31
N ARG A 166 -3.11 -25.26 -9.30
CA ARG A 166 -3.70 -24.53 -10.41
C ARG A 166 -3.40 -23.05 -10.24
N SER A 167 -2.56 -22.49 -11.11
CA SER A 167 -2.12 -21.10 -11.03
C SER A 167 -1.72 -20.56 -12.39
N TRP A 168 -1.22 -19.32 -12.44
CA TRP A 168 -0.38 -18.89 -13.57
C TRP A 168 0.74 -19.92 -13.77
N LYS A 169 0.93 -20.39 -15.01
CA LYS A 169 1.83 -21.51 -15.28
C LYS A 169 3.32 -21.16 -15.18
N GLY A 170 3.65 -19.87 -15.07
CA GLY A 170 5.02 -19.45 -14.90
C GLY A 170 5.72 -19.06 -16.20
N PRO A 171 6.94 -18.52 -16.07
CA PRO A 171 7.70 -17.97 -17.19
C PRO A 171 8.14 -19.02 -18.22
N ASP A 172 8.24 -20.30 -17.84
CA ASP A 172 8.65 -21.38 -18.76
C ASP A 172 7.63 -21.61 -19.89
N PHE A 173 6.43 -21.04 -19.78
CA PHE A 173 5.39 -21.07 -20.80
C PHE A 173 5.33 -19.79 -21.66
N ILE A 174 6.33 -18.90 -21.52
CA ILE A 174 6.43 -17.62 -22.23
C ILE A 174 7.75 -17.62 -23.01
N GLU A 175 7.69 -17.92 -24.30
CA GLU A 175 8.89 -17.89 -25.17
C GLU A 175 9.29 -16.45 -25.51
N VAL A 176 8.32 -15.64 -25.93
CA VAL A 176 8.49 -14.22 -26.26
C VAL A 176 7.43 -13.42 -25.50
N PRO A 177 7.81 -12.66 -24.46
CA PRO A 177 6.85 -11.90 -23.64
C PRO A 177 5.90 -11.03 -24.44
N ALA A 178 6.38 -10.36 -25.50
CA ALA A 178 5.55 -9.51 -26.36
C ALA A 178 4.53 -10.25 -27.23
N LEU A 179 4.54 -11.59 -27.28
CA LEU A 179 3.69 -12.40 -28.17
C LEU A 179 2.96 -13.54 -27.44
N ASN A 180 3.32 -13.83 -26.20
CA ASN A 180 2.89 -15.04 -25.51
C ASN A 180 2.38 -14.72 -24.11
N LYS A 181 1.40 -15.52 -23.68
CA LYS A 181 0.84 -15.53 -22.32
C LYS A 181 1.03 -16.92 -21.77
N ALA A 182 1.49 -17.05 -20.52
CA ALA A 182 1.56 -18.38 -19.90
C ALA A 182 0.15 -18.95 -19.79
N GLY A 183 -0.80 -18.13 -19.30
CA GLY A 183 -2.15 -18.56 -18.95
C GLY A 183 -2.21 -19.36 -17.64
N VAL A 184 -3.40 -19.83 -17.29
CA VAL A 184 -3.66 -20.56 -16.04
C VAL A 184 -3.77 -22.05 -16.31
N GLY A 185 -3.18 -22.86 -15.46
CA GLY A 185 -3.26 -24.31 -15.55
C GLY A 185 -2.64 -25.01 -14.36
N TRP A 186 -2.69 -26.34 -14.38
CA TRP A 186 -2.02 -27.17 -13.38
C TRP A 186 -0.52 -27.18 -13.64
N ILE A 187 0.26 -26.91 -12.59
CA ILE A 187 1.72 -27.06 -12.53
C ILE A 187 2.09 -27.87 -11.28
N ARG A 188 3.30 -28.44 -11.25
CA ARG A 188 3.83 -29.04 -10.01
C ARG A 188 4.05 -27.94 -8.99
N ALA A 189 3.61 -28.15 -7.75
CA ALA A 189 3.70 -27.13 -6.71
C ALA A 189 5.16 -26.80 -6.33
N SER A 190 6.07 -27.77 -6.44
CA SER A 190 7.52 -27.57 -6.32
C SER A 190 8.11 -26.65 -7.39
N GLU A 191 7.40 -26.44 -8.50
CA GLU A 191 7.78 -25.57 -9.61
C GLU A 191 7.00 -24.26 -9.63
N TRP A 192 6.16 -23.98 -8.61
CA TRP A 192 5.32 -22.79 -8.60
C TRP A 192 6.11 -21.49 -8.65
N TRP A 193 5.65 -20.51 -9.42
CA TRP A 193 6.25 -19.18 -9.54
C TRP A 193 5.24 -18.08 -9.17
N PRO A 194 5.68 -17.03 -8.44
CA PRO A 194 4.92 -15.79 -8.36
C PRO A 194 4.82 -15.13 -9.73
N TYR A 195 3.82 -14.27 -9.95
CA TYR A 195 3.69 -13.50 -11.19
C TYR A 195 4.78 -12.42 -11.23
N GLN A 196 5.96 -12.81 -11.69
CA GLN A 196 7.19 -12.04 -11.71
C GLN A 196 8.10 -12.49 -12.86
N ARG A 197 9.06 -11.66 -13.23
CA ARG A 197 10.11 -12.05 -14.20
C ARG A 197 11.03 -13.14 -13.63
N PRO A 198 11.57 -14.03 -14.48
CA PRO A 198 12.58 -15.02 -14.06
C PRO A 198 13.80 -14.43 -13.38
N THR A 199 14.20 -13.22 -13.79
CA THR A 199 15.38 -12.51 -13.30
C THR A 199 15.15 -11.80 -11.96
N PHE A 200 13.89 -11.68 -11.52
CA PHE A 200 13.52 -11.03 -10.27
C PHE A 200 12.29 -11.72 -9.66
N VAL A 201 12.48 -12.97 -9.25
CA VAL A 201 11.40 -13.86 -8.78
C VAL A 201 10.72 -13.33 -7.51
N SER A 202 11.52 -12.79 -6.62
CA SER A 202 11.10 -12.16 -5.38
C SER A 202 12.19 -11.17 -4.98
N PRO A 203 11.83 -10.02 -4.39
CA PRO A 203 12.84 -9.10 -3.87
C PRO A 203 13.75 -9.80 -2.84
N PRO A 204 15.07 -9.51 -2.83
CA PRO A 204 16.06 -10.20 -2.01
C PRO A 204 16.10 -9.68 -0.56
N PHE A 205 14.93 -9.66 0.09
CA PHE A 205 14.76 -9.26 1.48
C PHE A 205 13.49 -9.90 2.08
N ALA A 206 13.46 -10.02 3.41
CA ALA A 206 12.39 -10.64 4.18
C ALA A 206 10.99 -10.12 3.81
N GLY A 207 9.97 -10.96 3.98
CA GLY A 207 8.58 -10.66 3.64
C GLY A 207 7.96 -9.61 4.56
N TYR A 208 7.94 -9.87 5.85
CA TYR A 208 7.16 -9.11 6.82
C TYR A 208 7.92 -7.86 7.30
N VAL A 209 7.36 -6.65 7.20
CA VAL A 209 6.09 -6.27 6.57
C VAL A 209 6.28 -5.90 5.09
N SER A 210 5.21 -5.82 4.31
CA SER A 210 5.24 -5.28 2.94
C SER A 210 5.68 -3.82 2.95
N GLY A 211 6.81 -3.53 2.31
CA GLY A 211 7.32 -2.16 2.19
C GLY A 211 6.42 -1.29 1.32
N HIS A 212 5.89 -1.83 0.21
CA HIS A 212 4.97 -1.09 -0.65
C HIS A 212 3.72 -0.65 0.12
N SER A 213 3.20 -1.52 1.00
CA SER A 213 2.04 -1.20 1.83
C SER A 213 2.33 -0.07 2.82
N ALA A 214 3.52 -0.07 3.44
CA ALA A 214 3.93 0.99 4.36
C ALA A 214 4.17 2.33 3.65
N PHE A 215 4.95 2.34 2.56
CA PHE A 215 5.18 3.54 1.77
C PHE A 215 3.89 4.12 1.24
N SER A 216 3.05 3.27 0.66
CA SER A 216 1.84 3.74 -0.01
C SER A 216 0.83 4.31 0.96
N ARG A 217 0.66 3.67 2.13
CA ARG A 217 -0.22 4.22 3.14
C ARG A 217 0.33 5.52 3.71
N ALA A 218 1.63 5.60 4.02
CA ALA A 218 2.24 6.85 4.48
C ALA A 218 2.09 7.99 3.48
N ALA A 219 2.32 7.73 2.19
CA ALA A 219 2.16 8.73 1.15
C ALA A 219 0.69 9.16 1.00
N ALA A 220 -0.27 8.23 1.07
CA ALA A 220 -1.68 8.57 0.99
C ALA A 220 -2.13 9.47 2.15
N GLU A 221 -1.67 9.22 3.37
CA GLU A 221 -1.95 10.11 4.51
C GLU A 221 -1.31 11.49 4.31
N VAL A 222 -0.04 11.55 3.89
CA VAL A 222 0.63 12.83 3.60
C VAL A 222 -0.11 13.60 2.51
N LEU A 223 -0.41 12.96 1.36
CA LEU A 223 -1.08 13.63 0.24
C LEU A 223 -2.46 14.16 0.67
N THR A 224 -3.25 13.34 1.36
CA THR A 224 -4.54 13.74 1.93
C THR A 224 -4.37 14.98 2.80
N ALA A 225 -3.41 14.93 3.72
CA ALA A 225 -3.25 15.96 4.72
C ALA A 225 -2.67 17.27 4.17
N ILE A 226 -1.77 17.22 3.17
CA ILE A 226 -1.22 18.44 2.55
C ILE A 226 -2.22 19.10 1.61
N THR A 227 -3.06 18.33 0.90
CA THR A 227 -4.10 18.88 0.02
C THR A 227 -5.37 19.27 0.79
N GLY A 228 -5.56 18.75 2.00
CA GLY A 228 -6.79 18.94 2.79
C GLY A 228 -8.00 18.23 2.20
N ASP A 229 -7.77 17.23 1.33
CA ASP A 229 -8.81 16.48 0.64
C ASP A 229 -8.31 15.05 0.44
N PRO A 230 -9.04 14.00 0.89
CA PRO A 230 -8.64 12.62 0.63
C PRO A 230 -8.73 12.22 -0.84
N PHE A 231 -9.45 12.98 -1.67
CA PHE A 231 -9.62 12.71 -3.09
C PHE A 231 -8.47 13.28 -3.93
N PHE A 232 -8.16 12.62 -5.05
CA PHE A 232 -7.35 13.24 -6.10
C PHE A 232 -8.02 14.53 -6.60
N PRO A 233 -7.27 15.55 -7.06
CA PRO A 233 -7.87 16.77 -7.59
C PRO A 233 -8.91 16.46 -8.68
N GLY A 234 -10.08 17.11 -8.61
CA GLY A 234 -11.23 16.78 -9.48
C GLY A 234 -12.03 15.54 -9.06
N GLY A 235 -11.63 14.87 -7.98
CA GLY A 235 -12.28 13.69 -7.41
C GLY A 235 -11.93 12.37 -8.10
N LEU A 236 -10.95 12.34 -9.00
CA LEU A 236 -10.55 11.13 -9.73
C LEU A 236 -9.14 11.26 -10.33
N GLY A 237 -8.23 10.37 -9.91
CA GLY A 237 -6.98 10.13 -10.62
C GLY A 237 -7.17 9.08 -11.71
N THR A 238 -6.62 9.31 -12.90
CA THR A 238 -6.78 8.43 -14.07
C THR A 238 -5.45 8.17 -14.75
N PHE A 239 -5.13 6.89 -14.97
CA PHE A 239 -3.85 6.44 -15.51
C PHE A 239 -4.10 5.46 -16.66
N PRO A 240 -3.78 5.83 -17.92
CA PRO A 240 -4.12 5.03 -19.08
C PRO A 240 -3.26 3.77 -19.19
N ILE A 241 -3.90 2.67 -19.59
CA ILE A 241 -3.29 1.37 -19.80
C ILE A 241 -3.57 0.95 -21.24
N GLU A 242 -2.51 0.69 -22.01
CA GLU A 242 -2.60 0.34 -23.42
C GLU A 242 -2.60 -1.19 -23.64
N ALA A 243 -3.56 -1.68 -24.42
CA ALA A 243 -3.70 -3.09 -24.75
C ALA A 243 -2.45 -3.64 -25.45
N ASN A 244 -1.97 -4.79 -24.98
CA ASN A 244 -0.83 -5.53 -25.53
C ASN A 244 0.51 -4.77 -25.51
N GLU A 245 0.57 -3.62 -24.84
CA GLU A 245 1.80 -2.82 -24.71
C GLU A 245 2.22 -2.60 -23.26
N PHE A 246 1.27 -2.62 -22.31
CA PHE A 246 1.58 -2.28 -20.92
C PHE A 246 2.31 -3.40 -20.15
N LEU A 247 1.89 -4.66 -20.30
CA LEU A 247 2.52 -5.76 -19.58
C LEU A 247 3.86 -6.12 -20.21
N VAL A 248 4.85 -6.36 -19.36
CA VAL A 248 6.22 -6.70 -19.79
C VAL A 248 6.61 -8.12 -19.37
N PHE A 249 5.86 -8.75 -18.46
CA PHE A 249 6.14 -10.13 -18.05
C PHE A 249 5.62 -11.13 -19.10
N GLU A 250 4.49 -10.81 -19.73
CA GLU A 250 3.82 -11.55 -20.79
C GLU A 250 2.90 -10.62 -21.59
N ASP A 251 2.33 -11.09 -22.69
CA ASP A 251 1.50 -10.26 -23.56
C ASP A 251 0.22 -9.79 -22.84
N GLY A 252 -0.14 -8.52 -23.05
CA GLY A 252 -1.38 -7.93 -22.57
C GLY A 252 -1.22 -6.50 -22.01
N PRO A 253 -2.28 -5.96 -21.38
CA PRO A 253 -3.62 -6.55 -21.21
C PRO A 253 -4.35 -6.74 -22.55
N SER A 254 -5.45 -7.50 -22.58
CA SER A 254 -6.19 -7.78 -23.82
C SER A 254 -7.04 -6.60 -24.32
N GLU A 255 -7.34 -5.65 -23.45
CA GLU A 255 -8.08 -4.43 -23.75
C GLU A 255 -7.41 -3.22 -23.10
N SER A 256 -7.57 -2.04 -23.71
CA SER A 256 -7.13 -0.78 -23.11
C SER A 256 -8.16 -0.34 -22.09
N PHE A 257 -7.70 0.17 -20.96
CA PHE A 257 -8.55 0.71 -19.89
C PHE A 257 -7.76 1.74 -19.09
N GLU A 258 -8.38 2.32 -18.07
CA GLU A 258 -7.71 3.26 -17.18
C GLU A 258 -7.68 2.70 -15.76
N LEU A 259 -6.54 2.73 -15.09
CA LEU A 259 -6.52 2.66 -13.63
C LEU A 259 -7.10 3.95 -13.09
N GLN A 260 -8.06 3.82 -12.18
CA GLN A 260 -8.84 4.93 -11.65
C GLN A 260 -8.92 4.82 -10.13
N TRP A 261 -8.60 5.92 -9.44
CA TRP A 261 -8.66 6.02 -7.99
C TRP A 261 -9.37 7.30 -7.59
N ALA A 262 -10.37 7.19 -6.72
CA ALA A 262 -11.06 8.37 -6.20
C ALA A 262 -10.18 9.05 -5.15
N THR A 263 -9.66 8.26 -4.21
CA THR A 263 -8.82 8.73 -3.11
C THR A 263 -7.38 8.26 -3.21
N TYR A 264 -6.48 8.96 -2.51
CA TYR A 264 -5.10 8.49 -2.36
C TYR A 264 -5.03 7.14 -1.63
N ARG A 265 -5.96 6.90 -0.69
CA ARG A 265 -6.09 5.62 0.02
C ARG A 265 -6.51 4.48 -0.93
N ASP A 266 -7.37 4.73 -1.91
CA ASP A 266 -7.71 3.73 -2.95
C ASP A 266 -6.47 3.29 -3.73
N ALA A 267 -5.63 4.25 -4.14
CA ALA A 267 -4.37 3.97 -4.83
C ALA A 267 -3.41 3.17 -3.93
N ALA A 268 -3.29 3.56 -2.65
CA ALA A 268 -2.43 2.86 -1.69
C ALA A 268 -2.89 1.44 -1.38
N ASP A 269 -4.19 1.20 -1.27
CA ASP A 269 -4.77 -0.13 -1.07
C ASP A 269 -4.50 -1.03 -2.26
N GLN A 270 -4.63 -0.49 -3.46
CA GLN A 270 -4.32 -1.22 -4.68
C GLN A 270 -2.81 -1.50 -4.82
N SER A 271 -1.94 -0.59 -4.35
CA SER A 271 -0.50 -0.86 -4.23
C SER A 271 -0.22 -2.04 -3.30
N GLY A 272 -0.85 -2.11 -2.12
CA GLY A 272 -0.74 -3.25 -1.21
C GLY A 272 -1.23 -4.57 -1.84
N LEU A 273 -2.43 -4.55 -2.41
CA LEU A 273 -3.03 -5.72 -3.08
C LEU A 273 -2.22 -6.22 -4.26
N SER A 274 -1.58 -5.33 -5.00
CA SER A 274 -0.77 -5.69 -6.14
C SER A 274 0.35 -6.67 -5.77
N ARG A 275 0.84 -6.63 -4.51
CA ARG A 275 1.90 -7.52 -4.03
C ARG A 275 1.39 -8.94 -3.74
N ILE A 276 0.11 -9.03 -3.38
CA ILE A 276 -0.61 -10.30 -3.21
C ILE A 276 -0.91 -10.90 -4.58
N TRP A 277 -1.41 -10.10 -5.53
CA TRP A 277 -1.62 -10.56 -6.91
C TRP A 277 -0.33 -10.91 -7.65
N GLY A 278 0.76 -10.19 -7.37
CA GLY A 278 2.10 -10.53 -7.82
C GLY A 278 2.69 -11.78 -7.15
N GLY A 279 2.04 -12.32 -6.11
CA GLY A 279 2.45 -13.56 -5.43
C GLY A 279 3.69 -13.42 -4.53
N ILE A 280 4.09 -12.19 -4.15
CA ILE A 280 5.33 -11.94 -3.40
C ILE A 280 5.11 -11.58 -1.93
N HIS A 281 3.88 -11.22 -1.54
CA HIS A 281 3.47 -11.01 -0.16
C HIS A 281 2.13 -11.73 0.11
N PRO A 282 1.98 -12.47 1.22
CA PRO A 282 0.67 -12.89 1.72
C PRO A 282 -0.07 -11.72 2.41
N PRO A 283 -1.40 -11.80 2.62
CA PRO A 283 -2.18 -10.74 3.27
C PRO A 283 -1.67 -10.32 4.67
N GLN A 284 -1.05 -11.24 5.41
CA GLN A 284 -0.47 -10.96 6.74
C GLN A 284 0.71 -9.96 6.68
N ASP A 285 1.39 -9.83 5.54
CA ASP A 285 2.48 -8.86 5.37
C ASP A 285 1.95 -7.46 5.05
N ASP A 286 0.75 -7.37 4.48
CA ASP A 286 0.16 -6.14 3.94
C ASP A 286 -0.45 -5.27 5.03
N PHE A 287 -1.42 -5.79 5.80
CA PHE A 287 -2.16 -4.98 6.79
C PHE A 287 -1.26 -4.30 7.84
N PRO A 288 -0.29 -4.99 8.46
CA PRO A 288 0.61 -4.31 9.41
C PRO A 288 1.52 -3.29 8.74
N GLY A 289 1.87 -3.50 7.47
CA GLY A 289 2.58 -2.50 6.67
C GLY A 289 1.74 -1.24 6.50
N ARG A 290 0.45 -1.37 6.15
CA ARG A 290 -0.46 -0.21 6.06
C ARG A 290 -0.58 0.52 7.40
N MET A 291 -0.77 -0.21 8.50
CA MET A 291 -0.84 0.40 9.84
C MET A 291 0.41 1.22 10.18
N ILE A 292 1.60 0.70 9.85
CA ILE A 292 2.86 1.46 10.01
C ILE A 292 2.80 2.75 9.19
N GLY A 293 2.38 2.66 7.93
CA GLY A 293 2.30 3.82 7.06
C GLY A 293 1.32 4.89 7.54
N GLU A 294 0.17 4.49 8.10
CA GLU A 294 -0.84 5.42 8.61
C GLU A 294 -0.30 6.30 9.74
N ILE A 295 0.47 5.70 10.65
CA ILE A 295 1.11 6.40 11.77
C ILE A 295 2.25 7.27 11.26
N VAL A 296 3.22 6.66 10.56
CA VAL A 296 4.45 7.34 10.16
C VAL A 296 4.20 8.47 9.16
N GLY A 297 3.22 8.30 8.26
CA GLY A 297 2.85 9.34 7.30
C GLY A 297 2.39 10.61 8.01
N MET A 298 1.53 10.48 9.02
CA MET A 298 1.04 11.62 9.78
C MET A 298 2.12 12.22 10.67
N ASP A 299 2.92 11.42 11.36
CA ASP A 299 4.02 11.91 12.21
C ASP A 299 5.01 12.75 11.41
N ALA A 300 5.42 12.24 10.24
CA ALA A 300 6.35 12.94 9.36
C ALA A 300 5.73 14.20 8.75
N MET A 301 4.44 14.18 8.39
CA MET A 301 3.73 15.37 7.91
C MET A 301 3.72 16.46 8.99
N LEU A 302 3.29 16.11 10.21
CA LEU A 302 3.18 17.07 11.31
C LEU A 302 4.55 17.66 11.69
N LEU A 303 5.61 16.84 11.66
CA LEU A 303 6.96 17.33 11.89
C LEU A 303 7.43 18.26 10.75
N ALA A 304 7.12 17.94 9.49
CA ALA A 304 7.44 18.78 8.36
C ALA A 304 6.70 20.13 8.42
N GLU A 305 5.42 20.11 8.79
CA GLU A 305 4.61 21.31 9.04
C GLU A 305 5.25 22.19 10.11
N GLN A 306 5.73 21.62 11.21
CA GLN A 306 6.40 22.38 12.25
C GLN A 306 7.65 23.12 11.75
N TYR A 307 8.44 22.50 10.89
CA TYR A 307 9.63 23.13 10.31
C TYR A 307 9.29 24.19 9.26
N ALA A 308 8.31 23.92 8.40
CA ALA A 308 7.91 24.81 7.32
C ALA A 308 7.13 26.02 7.82
N PHE A 309 6.33 25.83 8.87
CA PHE A 309 5.43 26.82 9.44
C PHE A 309 5.61 26.92 10.97
N PRO A 310 6.77 27.37 11.46
CA PRO A 310 7.04 27.43 12.90
C PRO A 310 6.05 28.33 13.67
N LEU A 311 5.39 29.27 13.01
CA LEU A 311 4.33 30.10 13.60
C LEU A 311 2.97 29.38 13.72
N LEU A 312 2.73 28.31 12.96
CA LEU A 312 1.56 27.42 13.15
C LEU A 312 1.77 26.46 14.33
N GLY A 313 3.02 26.07 14.61
CA GLY A 313 3.36 25.13 15.69
C GLY A 313 3.76 25.77 17.04
N ALA A 314 4.12 27.06 17.08
CA ALA A 314 4.61 27.71 18.30
C ALA A 314 3.54 28.42 19.15
N ASP A 315 2.36 28.74 18.58
CA ASP A 315 1.32 29.53 19.23
C ASP A 315 -0.07 28.88 19.14
N CYS A 316 -0.16 27.56 19.42
CA CYS A 316 -1.47 26.90 19.53
C CYS A 316 -2.33 27.45 20.70
N PHE A 317 -1.73 28.17 21.66
CA PHE A 317 -2.44 28.71 22.82
C PHE A 317 -2.04 30.13 23.28
N GLU A 318 -1.00 30.77 22.73
CA GLU A 318 -0.67 32.16 23.09
C GLU A 318 -1.13 33.20 22.06
N VAL A 319 -1.91 34.12 22.61
CA VAL A 319 -2.51 35.32 22.03
C VAL A 319 -1.49 36.11 21.19
N THR A 320 -1.38 35.84 19.88
CA THR A 320 -1.30 36.86 18.79
C THR A 320 -1.15 36.24 17.38
N GLY A 321 -2.27 35.88 16.75
CA GLY A 321 -2.45 36.22 15.32
C GLY A 321 -2.30 35.14 14.24
N TYR A 322 -1.91 33.91 14.53
CA TYR A 322 -2.12 32.78 13.62
C TYR A 322 -2.56 31.54 14.42
N PRO A 323 -3.86 31.20 14.45
CA PRO A 323 -4.32 30.01 15.16
C PRO A 323 -3.83 28.74 14.45
N CYS A 324 -3.53 27.69 15.20
CA CYS A 324 -3.75 26.33 14.71
C CYS A 324 -5.21 26.30 14.22
N LEU A 325 -5.40 26.30 12.91
CA LEU A 325 -6.71 26.53 12.29
C LEU A 325 -7.74 25.47 12.74
N CYS A 326 -7.27 24.29 13.16
CA CYS A 326 -8.10 23.30 13.82
C CYS A 326 -7.35 22.44 14.86
N PRO A 327 -7.28 22.86 16.13
CA PRO A 327 -6.64 22.07 17.17
C PRO A 327 -7.40 20.76 17.39
N GLY A 328 -6.67 19.63 17.44
CA GLY A 328 -7.23 18.30 17.63
C GLY A 328 -7.66 17.59 16.34
N ASP A 329 -7.56 18.24 15.18
CA ASP A 329 -7.68 17.58 13.87
C ASP A 329 -6.26 17.25 13.39
N PHE A 330 -5.76 16.09 13.83
CA PHE A 330 -4.39 15.66 13.57
C PHE A 330 -4.26 15.03 12.19
N ASN A 331 -5.30 14.35 11.69
CA ASN A 331 -5.30 13.74 10.35
C ASN A 331 -5.67 14.72 9.22
N SER A 332 -6.09 15.95 9.56
CA SER A 332 -6.51 17.00 8.62
C SER A 332 -7.75 16.64 7.80
N ASP A 333 -8.65 15.83 8.34
CA ASP A 333 -9.91 15.45 7.68
C ASP A 333 -11.04 16.48 7.89
N GLY A 334 -10.77 17.55 8.63
CA GLY A 334 -11.71 18.61 8.95
C GLY A 334 -12.66 18.28 10.10
N MET A 335 -12.53 17.12 10.75
CA MET A 335 -13.46 16.59 11.74
C MET A 335 -12.74 15.99 12.95
N ARG A 336 -12.87 16.60 14.12
CA ARG A 336 -12.23 16.12 15.37
C ARG A 336 -12.92 14.89 15.94
N ASN A 337 -12.42 13.71 15.60
CA ASN A 337 -13.15 12.46 15.74
C ASN A 337 -12.24 11.29 16.23
N LEU A 338 -12.72 10.05 16.08
CA LEU A 338 -12.03 8.87 16.60
C LEU A 338 -10.62 8.68 16.02
N PRO A 339 -10.42 8.72 14.69
CA PRO A 339 -9.10 8.85 14.07
C PRO A 339 -8.11 9.79 14.78
N ASP A 340 -8.49 11.04 15.08
CA ASP A 340 -7.60 11.97 15.78
C ASP A 340 -7.30 11.53 17.21
N LEU A 341 -8.31 11.07 17.93
CA LEU A 341 -8.11 10.53 19.27
C LEU A 341 -7.19 9.32 19.24
N LEU A 342 -7.27 8.47 18.21
CA LEU A 342 -6.35 7.34 18.06
C LEU A 342 -4.92 7.82 17.82
N LEU A 343 -4.70 8.85 16.99
CA LEU A 343 -3.38 9.47 16.81
C LEU A 343 -2.84 9.99 18.15
N LEU A 344 -3.64 10.71 18.93
CA LEU A 344 -3.24 11.14 20.27
C LEU A 344 -2.91 9.96 21.19
N LEU A 345 -3.75 8.92 21.17
CA LEU A 345 -3.59 7.75 22.04
C LEU A 345 -2.38 6.87 21.67
N ILE A 346 -1.96 6.86 20.41
CA ILE A 346 -0.74 6.18 19.95
C ILE A 346 0.48 6.75 20.67
N HIS A 347 0.50 8.07 20.86
CA HIS A 347 1.59 8.78 21.55
C HIS A 347 1.37 8.93 23.06
N PHE A 348 0.32 8.35 23.63
CA PHE A 348 -0.01 8.56 25.04
C PHE A 348 1.09 8.02 25.96
N GLY A 349 1.64 8.91 26.78
CA GLY A 349 2.78 8.65 27.67
C GLY A 349 4.15 8.96 27.04
N GLU A 350 4.19 9.44 25.80
CA GLU A 350 5.42 9.90 25.16
C GLU A 350 5.72 11.37 25.49
N THR A 351 7.00 11.72 25.48
CA THR A 351 7.45 13.11 25.55
C THR A 351 7.47 13.73 24.17
N VAL A 352 7.17 15.02 24.06
CA VAL A 352 7.25 15.77 22.81
C VAL A 352 8.71 15.87 22.34
N SER A 353 8.94 15.68 21.04
CA SER A 353 10.27 15.79 20.45
C SER A 353 10.25 16.36 19.04
N ILE A 354 11.10 17.36 18.79
CA ILE A 354 11.32 17.93 17.45
C ILE A 354 12.40 17.20 16.66
N THR A 355 13.01 16.15 17.22
CA THR A 355 14.08 15.37 16.55
C THR A 355 13.57 14.04 16.00
N GLY A 356 12.25 13.84 15.93
CA GLY A 356 11.61 12.58 15.49
C GLY A 356 11.69 11.42 16.50
N ALA A 357 12.11 11.69 17.75
CA ALA A 357 12.27 10.68 18.80
C ALA A 357 11.26 10.92 19.95
N GLY A 358 9.99 11.11 19.59
CA GLY A 358 8.88 11.44 20.48
C GLY A 358 7.72 12.03 19.69
N ALA A 359 6.63 12.37 20.37
CA ALA A 359 5.42 12.88 19.74
C ALA A 359 5.63 14.25 19.09
N SER A 360 4.88 14.53 18.02
CA SER A 360 4.83 15.87 17.45
C SER A 360 4.27 16.86 18.49
N PRO A 361 4.87 18.06 18.65
CA PRO A 361 4.31 19.10 19.52
C PRO A 361 2.89 19.51 19.16
N VAL A 362 2.43 19.24 17.94
CA VAL A 362 1.04 19.53 17.52
C VAL A 362 0.03 18.67 18.30
N ILE A 363 0.43 17.49 18.77
CA ILE A 363 -0.41 16.55 19.54
C ILE A 363 -0.50 16.98 21.02
N ASP A 364 0.46 17.75 21.50
CA ASP A 364 0.50 18.33 22.84
C ASP A 364 -0.44 19.54 22.92
N LEU A 365 -1.72 19.25 23.12
CA LEU A 365 -2.81 20.23 23.13
C LEU A 365 -2.78 21.13 24.36
N ASP A 366 -2.12 20.73 25.46
CA ASP A 366 -1.98 21.57 26.66
C ASP A 366 -0.60 22.21 26.83
N GLY A 367 0.35 21.91 25.94
CA GLY A 367 1.69 22.48 25.90
C GLY A 367 2.57 22.04 27.07
N SER A 368 2.26 20.90 27.71
CA SER A 368 2.98 20.41 28.88
C SER A 368 4.33 19.76 28.53
N GLY A 369 4.55 19.40 27.27
CA GLY A 369 5.70 18.66 26.77
C GLY A 369 5.56 17.14 26.88
N ASP A 370 4.44 16.63 27.38
CA ASP A 370 4.15 15.20 27.56
C ASP A 370 2.73 14.89 27.05
N ILE A 371 2.56 13.88 26.18
CA ILE A 371 1.22 13.49 25.73
C ILE A 371 0.53 12.69 26.83
N ASN A 372 -0.48 13.26 27.48
CA ASN A 372 -1.08 12.70 28.68
C ASN A 372 -2.59 12.98 28.80
N THR A 373 -3.14 12.81 30.01
CA THR A 373 -4.55 13.08 30.30
C THR A 373 -4.98 14.52 30.03
N GLY A 374 -4.07 15.49 30.11
CA GLY A 374 -4.32 16.89 29.77
C GLY A 374 -4.69 17.06 28.30
N ASP A 375 -3.91 16.45 27.39
CA ASP A 375 -4.19 16.45 25.96
C ASP A 375 -5.47 15.72 25.62
N LEU A 376 -5.72 14.57 26.27
CA LEU A 376 -6.98 13.84 26.11
C LEU A 376 -8.18 14.72 26.49
N LEU A 377 -8.09 15.44 27.60
CA LEU A 377 -9.14 16.38 28.01
C LEU A 377 -9.28 17.52 27.00
N GLY A 378 -8.15 18.07 26.51
CA GLY A 378 -8.10 19.06 25.44
C GLY A 378 -8.87 18.59 24.20
N MET A 379 -8.55 17.40 23.70
CA MET A 379 -9.23 16.77 22.56
C MET A 379 -10.72 16.61 22.79
N LEU A 380 -11.12 16.17 23.99
CA LEU A 380 -12.53 16.02 24.35
C LEU A 380 -13.30 17.36 24.39
N THR A 381 -12.61 18.50 24.60
CA THR A 381 -13.27 19.81 24.56
C THR A 381 -13.67 20.24 23.15
N VAL A 382 -12.93 19.78 22.14
CA VAL A 382 -13.14 20.12 20.72
C VAL A 382 -13.79 18.97 19.94
N TRP A 383 -14.12 17.87 20.62
CA TRP A 383 -14.67 16.64 20.02
C TRP A 383 -15.97 16.88 19.25
N GLY A 384 -16.02 16.32 18.04
CA GLY A 384 -17.19 16.39 17.15
C GLY A 384 -17.46 17.78 16.58
N GLN A 385 -16.57 18.75 16.79
CA GLN A 385 -16.67 20.07 16.16
C GLN A 385 -15.93 20.06 14.81
N PRO A 386 -16.55 20.53 13.71
CA PRO A 386 -15.85 20.71 12.43
C PRO A 386 -14.84 21.85 12.49
N CYS A 387 -13.80 21.78 11.67
CA CYS A 387 -12.80 22.82 11.49
C CYS A 387 -13.37 23.95 10.60
N ASP A 388 -14.03 24.94 11.20
CA ASP A 388 -14.62 26.10 10.50
C ASP A 388 -13.64 27.26 10.27
#